data_AF-A0A9P6QVU9-F1
#
_entry.id   AF-A0A9P6QVU9-F1
#
_cell.length_a   1.000
_cell.length_b   1.000
_cell.length_c   1.000
_cell.angle_alpha   90.00
_cell.angle_beta   90.00
_cell.angle_gamma   90.00
#
_symmetry.space_group_name_H-M   'P 1'
#
loop_
_entity.id
_entity.type
_entity.pdbx_description
1 polymer ?
#
loop_
_entity_poly.entity_id
_entity_poly.type
_entity_poly.pdbx_seq_one_letter_code
_entity_poly.pdbx_strand_id
1 'polypeptide(L)'
;MTTTPSTNNPFDLPELIHSFSKLVSTKDAPTYALVSKAWTDIFTSAVWFWFKVDYGAHPRFANITLDTILKHGQRIRIVKNAGSLPQVVALAKSQCNQTEQGMASTTGSRNPFELPELVHRLSRFGTVKDSLTCALVSKAWSNDFVSLIWFKVDFEVHLRFVELSPDTVSKYGRHIRIVRNAKSLSQVSTLANFHVNKLRNLQIDTSDSIMQHVYAYEIIHRNKASLEILHVFATSLPIPPVNMIQSAVHYVTVSALIPPPGTSSLPPPKLKVLKIERLYLTRDGLVAILRACPSLSILRLPHTDIVGAPTQTFQHMGLKTFGAPLRVIFPDTPTPSPSLLLYFPSLNNLHTFNYNPSSSVMSSTDIRKELARFCPQLIGYHLEDGTGAIVTEFLTNIANPIHLITLRYKHISSEIIKAILLHKATLKTIMHFHSTENVDNEKEEITPVTDHFSASGHVLQLIPRSCAHLEHLNLHHHEMDMDIVEQGEWVCKELQELRIRVKNLDTKDKILKAIALWRVGCWRRRQQMAGVSVAAVDDEDQNDQSIETRVARHLLKFERLWWVWLG
;
A
#
# COMPACT_ATOMS: atom_id res chain seq x y z
N MET A 1 -30.65 -17.27 14.06
CA MET A 1 -29.91 -16.54 15.11
C MET A 1 -28.44 -16.85 14.95
N THR A 2 -27.71 -16.04 14.19
CA THR A 2 -26.28 -16.22 13.93
C THR A 2 -25.70 -14.84 13.59
N THR A 3 -25.03 -14.25 14.56
CA THR A 3 -24.30 -12.99 14.45
C THR A 3 -22.98 -13.21 13.73
N THR A 4 -22.76 -12.48 12.65
CA THR A 4 -21.48 -12.34 11.94
C THR A 4 -20.51 -11.47 12.76
N PRO A 5 -19.20 -11.78 12.81
CA PRO A 5 -18.21 -10.90 13.42
C PRO A 5 -17.73 -9.85 12.41
N SER A 6 -17.74 -8.58 12.83
CA SER A 6 -17.17 -7.46 12.05
C SER A 6 -15.65 -7.46 12.11
N THR A 7 -15.01 -7.32 10.95
CA THR A 7 -13.58 -7.10 10.82
C THR A 7 -13.30 -5.60 11.02
N ASN A 8 -12.85 -5.22 12.21
CA ASN A 8 -12.44 -3.84 12.50
C ASN A 8 -11.10 -3.53 11.81
N ASN A 9 -11.13 -2.54 10.93
CA ASN A 9 -9.98 -1.94 10.26
C ASN A 9 -9.45 -0.81 11.17
N PRO A 10 -8.18 -0.77 11.62
CA PRO A 10 -7.74 0.16 12.66
C PRO A 10 -7.52 1.61 12.19
N PHE A 11 -8.04 2.00 11.02
CA PHE A 11 -7.84 3.32 10.42
C PHE A 11 -9.12 3.89 9.79
N ASP A 12 -10.26 3.72 10.47
CA ASP A 12 -11.50 4.36 10.03
C ASP A 12 -11.66 5.75 10.70
N LEU A 13 -11.29 6.79 9.95
CA LEU A 13 -11.36 8.19 10.38
C LEU A 13 -12.76 8.63 10.88
N PRO A 14 -13.88 8.15 10.30
CA PRO A 14 -15.23 8.41 10.81
C PRO A 14 -15.50 7.77 12.18
N GLU A 15 -14.96 6.58 12.44
CA GLU A 15 -15.14 5.86 13.72
C GLU A 15 -14.33 6.52 14.85
N LEU A 16 -13.20 7.15 14.50
CA LEU A 16 -12.39 7.98 15.40
C LEU A 16 -13.11 9.29 15.77
N ILE A 17 -13.77 9.93 14.80
CA ILE A 17 -14.61 11.13 15.01
C ILE A 17 -15.84 10.79 15.88
N HIS A 18 -16.47 9.65 15.63
CA HIS A 18 -17.63 9.17 16.39
C HIS A 18 -17.26 8.76 17.83
N SER A 19 -16.10 8.12 18.02
CA SER A 19 -15.57 7.78 19.36
C SER A 19 -15.17 9.02 20.16
N PHE A 20 -14.66 10.06 19.49
CA PHE A 20 -14.40 11.37 20.10
C PHE A 20 -15.69 12.07 20.52
N SER A 21 -16.74 12.05 19.68
CA SER A 21 -18.07 12.60 19.99
C SER A 21 -18.68 11.97 21.24
N LYS A 22 -18.53 10.64 21.42
CA LYS A 22 -18.99 9.95 22.64
C LYS A 22 -18.19 10.31 23.89
N LEU A 23 -16.88 10.57 23.76
CA LEU A 23 -16.04 11.01 24.88
C LEU A 23 -16.38 12.45 25.35
N VAL A 24 -16.96 13.26 24.46
CA VAL A 24 -17.37 14.66 24.69
C VAL A 24 -18.69 14.77 25.48
N SER A 25 -19.42 13.67 25.66
CA SER A 25 -20.74 13.65 26.33
C SER A 25 -20.70 13.61 27.86
N THR A 26 -19.53 13.47 28.51
CA THR A 26 -19.44 13.28 29.96
C THR A 26 -18.39 14.17 30.62
N LYS A 27 -18.89 15.25 31.26
CA LYS A 27 -18.28 16.16 32.26
C LYS A 27 -17.90 17.60 31.80
N ASP A 28 -18.38 18.54 32.63
CA ASP A 28 -18.07 19.95 32.87
C ASP A 28 -18.01 20.94 31.68
N ALA A 29 -19.04 21.79 31.59
CA ALA A 29 -19.38 22.59 30.40
C ALA A 29 -18.58 23.89 30.10
N PRO A 30 -17.99 24.66 31.05
CA PRO A 30 -17.47 25.99 30.69
C PRO A 30 -16.07 25.96 30.07
N THR A 31 -15.16 25.15 30.61
CA THR A 31 -13.76 25.06 30.14
C THR A 31 -13.66 24.31 28.81
N TYR A 32 -14.61 23.40 28.55
CA TYR A 32 -14.64 22.55 27.36
C TYR A 32 -15.20 23.25 26.12
N ALA A 33 -16.10 24.23 26.26
CA ALA A 33 -16.58 25.01 25.11
C ALA A 33 -15.46 25.82 24.45
N LEU A 34 -14.50 26.31 25.24
CA LEU A 34 -13.32 27.02 24.73
C LEU A 34 -12.34 26.08 24.03
N VAL A 35 -12.10 24.88 24.59
CA VAL A 35 -11.19 23.88 24.01
C VAL A 35 -11.82 23.24 22.76
N SER A 36 -13.11 22.92 22.76
CA SER A 36 -13.83 22.41 21.60
C SER A 36 -13.87 23.42 20.46
N LYS A 37 -14.08 24.71 20.77
CA LYS A 37 -14.06 25.77 19.75
C LYS A 37 -12.64 25.98 19.20
N ALA A 38 -11.63 26.05 20.07
CA ALA A 38 -10.24 26.12 19.63
C ALA A 38 -9.83 24.89 18.80
N TRP A 39 -10.29 23.69 19.14
CA TRP A 39 -10.05 22.47 18.36
C TRP A 39 -10.79 22.47 17.04
N THR A 40 -12.05 22.92 16.99
CA THR A 40 -12.82 23.01 15.75
C THR A 40 -12.19 24.05 14.83
N ASP A 41 -11.71 25.17 15.38
CA ASP A 41 -11.03 26.24 14.65
C ASP A 41 -9.62 25.81 14.19
N ILE A 42 -8.88 25.03 14.98
CA ILE A 42 -7.57 24.46 14.60
C ILE A 42 -7.74 23.35 13.56
N PHE A 43 -8.74 22.47 13.68
CA PHE A 43 -8.99 21.42 12.71
C PHE A 43 -9.53 22.00 11.40
N THR A 44 -10.46 22.94 11.45
CA THR A 44 -10.93 23.64 10.23
C THR A 44 -9.82 24.48 9.62
N SER A 45 -8.95 25.12 10.41
CA SER A 45 -7.79 25.86 9.91
C SER A 45 -6.69 24.95 9.37
N ALA A 46 -6.42 23.78 9.96
CA ALA A 46 -5.44 22.81 9.47
C ALA A 46 -5.94 22.10 8.21
N VAL A 47 -7.24 21.82 8.15
CA VAL A 47 -7.92 21.36 6.93
C VAL A 47 -7.86 22.46 5.87
N TRP A 48 -8.13 23.73 6.20
CA TRP A 48 -7.99 24.87 5.30
C TRP A 48 -6.54 25.13 4.83
N PHE A 49 -5.56 24.90 5.70
CA PHE A 49 -4.13 25.06 5.39
C PHE A 49 -3.65 23.98 4.41
N TRP A 50 -4.26 22.79 4.47
CA TRP A 50 -4.11 21.75 3.46
C TRP A 50 -4.83 22.05 2.14
N PHE A 51 -5.82 22.95 2.15
CA PHE A 51 -6.58 23.35 0.95
C PHE A 51 -5.98 24.53 0.17
N LYS A 52 -4.78 25.03 0.52
CA LYS A 52 -4.19 26.19 -0.16
C LYS A 52 -2.71 26.04 -0.53
N VAL A 53 -2.48 25.33 -1.63
CA VAL A 53 -1.30 25.36 -2.54
C VAL A 53 -1.87 24.91 -3.90
N ASP A 54 -1.85 25.59 -5.04
CA ASP A 54 -1.05 26.70 -5.59
C ASP A 54 -1.96 27.53 -6.51
N TYR A 55 -1.95 28.86 -6.38
CA TYR A 55 -2.44 29.76 -7.44
C TYR A 55 -1.36 30.83 -7.66
N GLY A 56 -0.45 30.53 -8.58
CA GLY A 56 0.53 31.47 -9.09
C GLY A 56 -0.06 32.36 -10.19
N ALA A 57 -0.10 33.66 -9.91
CA ALA A 57 0.00 34.80 -10.83
C ALA A 57 -0.95 34.89 -12.06
N HIS A 58 -1.91 35.81 -11.99
CA HIS A 58 -2.45 36.51 -13.16
C HIS A 58 -2.42 38.04 -12.91
N PRO A 59 -1.84 38.88 -13.78
CA PRO A 59 -1.59 40.29 -13.49
C PRO A 59 -2.76 41.16 -13.98
N ARG A 60 -3.79 41.40 -13.16
CA ARG A 60 -4.81 42.44 -13.46
C ARG A 60 -5.36 43.24 -12.28
N PHE A 61 -4.76 43.16 -11.09
CA PHE A 61 -5.15 44.01 -9.96
C PHE A 61 -3.94 44.67 -9.30
N ALA A 62 -3.24 45.50 -10.08
CA ALA A 62 -2.34 46.51 -9.54
C ALA A 62 -3.10 47.84 -9.54
N ASN A 63 -3.53 48.28 -8.35
CA ASN A 63 -3.94 49.63 -7.93
C ASN A 63 -5.21 49.60 -7.07
N ILE A 64 -5.07 49.15 -5.83
CA ILE A 64 -5.92 49.58 -4.72
C ILE A 64 -4.97 50.09 -3.64
N THR A 65 -5.03 51.38 -3.33
CA THR A 65 -4.21 52.05 -2.32
C THR A 65 -4.60 51.63 -0.91
N LEU A 66 -3.60 51.58 -0.01
CA LEU A 66 -3.67 51.11 1.38
C LEU A 66 -4.74 51.83 2.21
N ASP A 67 -5.12 53.05 1.84
CA ASP A 67 -6.11 53.87 2.54
C ASP A 67 -7.56 53.40 2.36
N THR A 68 -7.87 52.71 1.25
CA THR A 68 -9.23 52.18 1.01
C THR A 68 -9.51 50.93 1.85
N ILE A 69 -8.47 50.22 2.27
CA ILE A 69 -8.55 49.01 3.10
C ILE A 69 -8.74 49.36 4.59
N LEU A 70 -8.31 50.54 5.03
CA LEU A 70 -8.34 50.93 6.44
C LEU A 70 -9.69 51.50 6.91
N LYS A 71 -10.64 51.81 6.01
CA LYS A 71 -11.93 52.40 6.40
C LYS A 71 -13.03 51.40 6.77
N HIS A 72 -12.93 50.12 6.40
CA HIS A 72 -13.93 49.11 6.77
C HIS A 72 -13.27 47.78 7.15
N GLY A 73 -13.14 47.50 8.45
CA GLY A 73 -12.77 46.16 8.92
C GLY A 73 -12.21 46.10 10.34
N GLN A 74 -13.06 45.85 11.33
CA GLN A 74 -12.61 45.25 12.59
C GLN A 74 -12.61 43.72 12.47
N ARG A 75 -11.51 43.12 12.93
CA ARG A 75 -11.25 41.68 13.16
C ARG A 75 -10.99 40.84 11.91
N ILE A 76 -9.70 40.65 11.61
CA ILE A 76 -8.97 39.37 11.65
C ILE A 76 -7.52 39.69 11.20
N ARG A 77 -6.53 39.46 12.09
CA ARG A 77 -5.10 39.51 11.73
C ARG A 77 -4.75 38.18 11.05
N ILE A 78 -4.48 38.21 9.74
CA ILE A 78 -3.87 37.08 9.02
C ILE A 78 -2.35 37.28 9.06
N VAL A 79 -1.65 36.32 9.66
CA VAL A 79 -0.20 36.15 9.50
C VAL A 79 0.04 35.64 8.07
N LYS A 80 0.46 36.53 7.16
CA LYS A 80 1.12 36.14 5.92
C LYS A 80 2.56 35.76 6.26
N ASN A 81 2.96 34.54 5.90
CA ASN A 81 4.25 33.87 6.15
C ASN A 81 4.34 33.13 7.49
N ALA A 82 4.01 31.83 7.47
CA ALA A 82 4.49 30.88 8.46
C ALA A 82 5.32 29.82 7.74
N GLY A 83 6.62 29.73 8.06
CA GLY A 83 7.52 28.71 7.52
C GLY A 83 7.40 27.37 8.26
N SER A 84 8.42 26.52 8.13
CA SER A 84 8.45 25.12 8.59
C SER A 84 7.82 24.86 9.97
N LEU A 85 7.29 23.65 10.22
CA LEU A 85 6.68 23.23 11.51
C LEU A 85 7.44 23.69 12.78
N PRO A 86 8.79 23.64 12.83
CA PRO A 86 9.57 24.19 13.94
C PRO A 86 9.38 25.70 14.17
N GLN A 87 9.20 26.48 13.11
CA GLN A 87 8.93 27.92 13.20
C GLN A 87 7.52 28.20 13.73
N VAL A 88 6.52 27.43 13.31
CA VAL A 88 5.15 27.53 13.84
C VAL A 88 5.13 27.22 15.33
N VAL A 89 5.84 26.18 15.76
CA VAL A 89 5.94 25.81 17.18
C VAL A 89 6.78 26.82 17.97
N ALA A 90 7.88 27.33 17.41
CA ALA A 90 8.70 28.37 18.05
C ALA A 90 7.93 29.70 18.20
N LEU A 91 7.12 30.06 17.20
CA LEU A 91 6.21 31.20 17.26
C LEU A 91 5.13 30.99 18.32
N ALA A 92 4.54 29.79 18.40
CA ALA A 92 3.56 29.46 19.43
C ALA A 92 4.17 29.53 20.85
N LYS A 93 5.41 29.05 21.05
CA LYS A 93 6.14 29.17 22.32
C LYS A 93 6.48 30.62 22.66
N SER A 94 6.92 31.41 21.67
CA SER A 94 7.21 32.84 21.83
C SER A 94 5.96 33.63 22.27
N GLN A 95 4.81 33.37 21.65
CA GLN A 95 3.55 33.99 22.03
C GLN A 95 3.06 33.56 23.42
N CYS A 96 3.25 32.29 23.80
CA CYS A 96 2.88 31.81 25.13
C CYS A 96 3.71 32.50 26.23
N ASN A 97 5.03 32.61 26.04
CA ASN A 97 5.93 33.26 27.01
C ASN A 97 5.71 34.77 27.14
N GLN A 98 5.25 35.45 26.09
CA GLN A 98 4.90 36.88 26.17
C GLN A 98 3.60 37.15 26.94
N THR A 99 2.75 36.15 27.11
CA THR A 99 1.48 36.30 27.84
C THR A 99 1.65 36.11 29.35
N GLU A 100 2.76 35.50 29.80
CA GLU A 100 3.02 35.18 31.21
C GLU A 100 3.66 36.33 32.02
N GLN A 101 4.13 37.41 31.39
CA GLN A 101 4.67 38.58 32.13
C GLN A 101 3.59 39.53 32.70
N GLY A 102 2.29 39.23 32.51
CA GLY A 102 1.20 40.14 32.88
C GLY A 102 0.29 39.72 34.05
N MET A 103 0.27 38.46 34.47
CA MET A 103 -0.68 38.01 35.51
C MET A 103 -0.11 36.91 36.40
N ALA A 104 0.19 37.28 37.64
CA ALA A 104 0.39 36.33 38.74
C ALA A 104 -0.98 35.83 39.22
N SER A 105 -1.34 34.58 38.93
CA SER A 105 -2.10 33.70 39.83
C SER A 105 -2.28 32.28 39.27
N THR A 106 -1.56 31.34 39.87
CA THR A 106 -2.05 30.07 40.44
C THR A 106 -3.23 29.33 39.79
N THR A 107 -3.14 28.98 38.52
CA THR A 107 -3.48 27.61 38.05
C THR A 107 -2.59 27.34 36.84
N GLY A 108 -1.56 26.52 37.02
CA GLY A 108 -0.60 26.19 35.97
C GLY A 108 -1.29 25.53 34.78
N SER A 109 -1.71 26.34 33.81
CA SER A 109 -2.15 25.93 32.50
C SER A 109 -0.95 25.29 31.80
N ARG A 110 -0.73 23.99 32.05
CA ARG A 110 0.27 23.20 31.31
C ARG A 110 0.04 23.45 29.84
N ASN A 111 1.07 23.92 29.16
CA ASN A 111 1.03 24.14 27.73
C ASN A 111 0.57 22.82 27.09
N PRO A 112 -0.51 22.80 26.28
CA PRO A 112 -1.02 21.56 25.69
C PRO A 112 0.00 20.87 24.77
N PHE A 113 1.03 21.59 24.32
CA PHE A 113 2.17 21.04 23.58
C PHE A 113 3.26 20.41 24.49
N GLU A 114 3.11 20.47 25.80
CA GLU A 114 3.93 19.75 26.79
C GLU A 114 3.31 18.41 27.19
N LEU A 115 2.14 18.04 26.66
CA LEU A 115 1.55 16.73 26.85
C LEU A 115 2.31 15.69 26.01
N PRO A 116 3.08 14.78 26.63
CA PRO A 116 3.90 13.80 25.88
C PRO A 116 3.05 12.93 24.96
N GLU A 117 1.80 12.66 25.32
CA GLU A 117 0.86 11.88 24.50
C GLU A 117 0.48 12.59 23.22
N LEU A 118 0.33 13.92 23.26
CA LEU A 118 0.00 14.73 22.09
C LEU A 118 1.21 14.87 21.17
N VAL A 119 2.39 15.12 21.74
CA VAL A 119 3.66 15.11 21.00
C VAL A 119 3.87 13.75 20.33
N HIS A 120 3.66 12.64 21.05
CA HIS A 120 3.75 11.27 20.51
C HIS A 120 2.73 10.96 19.41
N ARG A 121 1.55 11.59 19.44
CA ARG A 121 0.55 11.42 18.37
C ARG A 121 0.91 12.25 17.14
N LEU A 122 1.27 13.52 17.33
CA LEU A 122 1.68 14.42 16.25
C LEU A 122 2.92 13.89 15.53
N SER A 123 3.85 13.34 16.29
CA SER A 123 5.11 12.85 15.77
C SER A 123 4.92 11.68 14.79
N ARG A 124 3.81 10.92 14.87
CA ARG A 124 3.44 9.89 13.88
C ARG A 124 3.10 10.43 12.49
N PHE A 125 2.79 11.72 12.39
CA PHE A 125 2.44 12.38 11.13
C PHE A 125 3.59 13.20 10.54
N GLY A 126 4.67 13.40 11.30
CA GLY A 126 5.83 14.14 10.84
C GLY A 126 6.65 13.35 9.82
N THR A 127 7.25 14.04 8.85
CA THR A 127 8.28 13.43 8.01
C THR A 127 9.53 13.11 8.84
N VAL A 128 10.44 12.27 8.31
CA VAL A 128 11.73 12.01 8.98
C VAL A 128 12.52 13.31 9.15
N LYS A 129 12.46 14.21 8.16
CA LYS A 129 13.11 15.53 8.17
C LYS A 129 12.55 16.43 9.28
N ASP A 130 11.22 16.49 9.41
CA ASP A 130 10.57 17.27 10.47
C ASP A 130 10.88 16.69 11.85
N SER A 131 10.86 15.36 11.96
CA SER A 131 11.18 14.63 13.19
C SER A 131 12.63 14.90 13.64
N LEU A 132 13.58 14.92 12.70
CA LEU A 132 14.97 15.29 12.97
C LEU A 132 15.07 16.72 13.50
N THR A 133 14.37 17.66 12.86
CA THR A 133 14.39 19.06 13.30
C THR A 133 13.78 19.23 14.68
N CYS A 134 12.69 18.51 14.97
CA CYS A 134 12.07 18.46 16.29
C CYS A 134 13.01 17.88 17.35
N ALA A 135 13.74 16.81 17.03
CA ALA A 135 14.69 16.20 17.96
C ALA A 135 15.85 17.13 18.36
N LEU A 136 16.16 18.14 17.55
CA LEU A 136 17.18 19.15 17.84
C LEU A 136 16.69 20.29 18.74
N VAL A 137 15.38 20.42 18.98
CA VAL A 137 14.81 21.52 19.77
C VAL A 137 15.16 21.41 21.25
N SER A 138 15.09 20.21 21.82
CA SER A 138 15.39 19.98 23.25
C SER A 138 15.69 18.50 23.53
N LYS A 139 16.30 18.20 24.68
CA LYS A 139 16.54 16.81 25.12
C LYS A 139 15.24 16.01 25.30
N ALA A 140 14.18 16.64 25.79
CA ALA A 140 12.87 16.00 25.95
C ALA A 140 12.30 15.60 24.57
N TRP A 141 12.29 16.55 23.62
CA TRP A 141 11.84 16.29 22.25
C TRP A 141 12.71 15.26 21.55
N SER A 142 14.02 15.30 21.78
CA SER A 142 14.93 14.27 21.28
C SER A 142 14.48 12.87 21.71
N ASN A 143 14.12 12.67 22.98
CA ASN A 143 13.66 11.36 23.47
C ASN A 143 12.37 10.89 22.77
N ASP A 144 11.44 11.80 22.48
CA ASP A 144 10.17 11.47 21.83
C ASP A 144 10.36 11.15 20.34
N PHE A 145 11.10 12.01 19.63
CA PHE A 145 11.24 11.95 18.18
C PHE A 145 12.34 10.98 17.70
N VAL A 146 13.35 10.66 18.52
CA VAL A 146 14.39 9.68 18.15
C VAL A 146 13.77 8.33 17.78
N SER A 147 12.71 7.91 18.48
CA SER A 147 12.04 6.65 18.19
C SER A 147 11.44 6.58 16.77
N LEU A 148 11.06 7.73 16.21
CA LEU A 148 10.47 7.85 14.88
C LEU A 148 11.52 7.99 13.80
N ILE A 149 12.56 8.78 14.06
CA ILE A 149 13.72 8.92 13.16
C ILE A 149 14.32 7.53 12.88
N TRP A 150 14.43 6.70 13.93
CA TRP A 150 14.99 5.36 13.84
C TRP A 150 13.97 4.26 13.51
N PHE A 151 12.68 4.59 13.38
CA PHE A 151 11.62 3.58 13.25
C PHE A 151 11.77 2.74 11.97
N LYS A 152 12.15 3.40 10.87
CA LYS A 152 12.32 2.79 9.54
C LYS A 152 13.72 3.08 9.02
N VAL A 153 14.44 2.02 8.66
CA VAL A 153 15.70 2.09 7.92
C VAL A 153 15.46 1.51 6.54
N ASP A 154 15.77 2.29 5.52
CA ASP A 154 15.69 1.88 4.12
C ASP A 154 17.04 2.17 3.48
N PHE A 155 17.81 1.13 3.17
CA PHE A 155 19.19 1.30 2.73
C PHE A 155 19.34 1.87 1.33
N GLU A 156 18.27 1.94 0.52
CA GLU A 156 18.29 2.68 -0.75
C GLU A 156 18.17 4.19 -0.54
N VAL A 157 17.52 4.62 0.54
CA VAL A 157 17.31 6.04 0.88
C VAL A 157 18.34 6.53 1.90
N HIS A 158 18.77 5.67 2.83
CA HIS A 158 19.61 6.00 3.98
C HIS A 158 20.99 5.33 3.86
N LEU A 159 21.71 5.60 2.77
CA LEU A 159 23.00 4.96 2.46
C LEU A 159 24.03 5.08 3.61
N ARG A 160 24.07 6.24 4.29
CA ARG A 160 24.99 6.52 5.40
C ARG A 160 24.70 5.76 6.70
N PHE A 161 23.59 5.00 6.77
CA PHE A 161 23.29 4.21 7.96
C PHE A 161 24.39 3.18 8.26
N VAL A 162 25.10 2.70 7.23
CA VAL A 162 26.23 1.76 7.35
C VAL A 162 27.45 2.39 8.02
N GLU A 163 27.58 3.72 7.99
CA GLU A 163 28.70 4.46 8.56
C GLU A 163 28.53 4.72 10.07
N LEU A 164 27.36 4.37 10.63
CA LEU A 164 27.08 4.58 12.04
C LEU A 164 27.93 3.66 12.91
N SER A 165 28.49 4.21 13.99
CA SER A 165 29.27 3.42 14.93
C SER A 165 28.40 2.36 15.61
N PRO A 166 28.96 1.19 15.98
CA PRO A 166 28.24 0.17 16.74
C PRO A 166 27.59 0.72 18.01
N ASP A 167 28.21 1.67 18.69
CA ASP A 167 27.65 2.31 19.90
C ASP A 167 26.38 3.12 19.60
N THR A 168 26.33 3.79 18.45
CA THR A 168 25.16 4.55 18.02
C THR A 168 24.01 3.59 17.72
N VAL A 169 24.30 2.49 17.01
CA VAL A 169 23.30 1.44 16.73
C VAL A 169 22.89 0.74 18.02
N SER A 170 23.79 0.50 18.97
CA SER A 170 23.43 -0.07 20.28
C SER A 170 22.47 0.83 21.05
N LYS A 171 22.74 2.14 21.05
CA LYS A 171 21.93 3.14 21.76
C LYS A 171 20.51 3.25 21.20
N TYR A 172 20.35 3.21 19.88
CA TYR A 172 19.06 3.52 19.23
C TYR A 172 18.43 2.34 18.46
N GLY A 173 19.13 1.24 18.24
CA GLY A 173 18.70 0.09 17.44
C GLY A 173 17.41 -0.56 17.93
N ARG A 174 17.14 -0.45 19.24
CA ARG A 174 15.88 -0.89 19.86
C ARG A 174 14.64 -0.15 19.36
N HIS A 175 14.79 0.97 18.63
CA HIS A 175 13.70 1.73 18.03
C HIS A 175 13.38 1.31 16.59
N ILE A 176 14.29 0.57 15.94
CA ILE A 176 14.11 0.10 14.56
C ILE A 176 13.00 -0.96 14.53
N ARG A 177 11.99 -0.74 13.68
CA ARG A 177 10.86 -1.65 13.47
C ARG A 177 10.76 -2.12 12.03
N ILE A 178 11.23 -1.33 11.08
CA ILE A 178 11.15 -1.62 9.65
C ILE A 178 12.55 -1.50 9.06
N VAL A 179 13.00 -2.55 8.40
CA VAL A 179 14.22 -2.58 7.61
C VAL A 179 13.86 -2.94 6.17
N ARG A 180 14.32 -2.13 5.22
CA ARG A 180 14.17 -2.38 3.78
C ARG A 180 15.50 -2.37 3.07
N ASN A 181 15.59 -3.17 2.00
CA ASN A 181 16.69 -3.18 1.05
C ASN A 181 18.08 -3.42 1.68
N ALA A 182 18.19 -4.25 2.72
CA ALA A 182 19.49 -4.63 3.27
C ALA A 182 20.17 -5.67 2.36
N LYS A 183 20.96 -5.21 1.37
CA LYS A 183 21.51 -6.04 0.28
C LYS A 183 22.97 -6.44 0.46
N SER A 184 23.79 -5.59 1.08
CA SER A 184 25.23 -5.83 1.22
C SER A 184 25.61 -6.40 2.59
N LEU A 185 26.76 -7.08 2.65
CA LEU A 185 27.32 -7.59 3.92
C LEU A 185 27.49 -6.49 4.97
N SER A 186 27.93 -5.28 4.60
CA SER A 186 28.12 -4.18 5.54
C SER A 186 26.78 -3.68 6.13
N GLN A 187 25.73 -3.61 5.31
CA GLN A 187 24.37 -3.28 5.75
C GLN A 187 23.84 -4.33 6.72
N VAL A 188 23.96 -5.61 6.36
CA VAL A 188 23.53 -6.74 7.20
C VAL A 188 24.34 -6.78 8.52
N SER A 189 25.64 -6.57 8.48
CA SER A 189 26.50 -6.56 9.67
C SER A 189 26.14 -5.42 10.63
N THR A 190 25.75 -4.25 10.11
CA THR A 190 25.27 -3.12 10.94
C THR A 190 23.99 -3.51 11.70
N LEU A 191 23.10 -4.28 11.06
CA LEU A 191 21.86 -4.77 11.67
C LEU A 191 22.08 -5.95 12.63
N ALA A 192 23.20 -6.66 12.53
CA ALA A 192 23.54 -7.78 13.41
C ALA A 192 23.77 -7.35 14.87
N ASN A 193 23.79 -6.04 15.16
CA ASN A 193 23.79 -5.52 16.52
C ASN A 193 22.60 -6.03 17.36
N PHE A 194 22.87 -6.62 18.53
CA PHE A 194 21.89 -7.30 19.38
C PHE A 194 20.72 -6.41 19.86
N HIS A 195 20.88 -5.08 19.85
CA HIS A 195 19.80 -4.17 20.21
C HIS A 195 18.75 -4.00 19.10
N VAL A 196 19.03 -4.43 17.86
CA VAL A 196 18.05 -4.51 16.77
C VAL A 196 17.25 -5.81 16.90
N ASN A 197 16.34 -5.85 17.87
CA ASN A 197 15.64 -7.06 18.34
C ASN A 197 14.11 -6.94 18.44
N LYS A 198 13.52 -5.93 17.79
CA LYS A 198 12.07 -5.69 17.78
C LYS A 198 11.54 -5.41 16.36
N LEU A 199 12.19 -5.94 15.34
CA LEU A 199 11.79 -5.78 13.94
C LEU A 199 10.40 -6.38 13.70
N ARG A 200 9.56 -5.63 13.00
CA ARG A 200 8.24 -6.04 12.53
C ARG A 200 8.22 -6.32 11.04
N ASN A 201 8.98 -5.55 10.26
CA ASN A 201 9.14 -5.74 8.82
C ASN A 201 10.63 -5.80 8.50
N LEU A 202 11.06 -6.89 7.88
CA LEU A 202 12.43 -7.11 7.47
C LEU A 202 12.45 -7.55 6.01
N GLN A 203 13.11 -6.76 5.16
CA GLN A 203 13.56 -7.18 3.84
C GLN A 203 15.07 -7.22 3.81
N ILE A 204 15.62 -8.41 3.61
CA ILE A 204 17.04 -8.70 3.70
C ILE A 204 17.46 -9.64 2.57
N ASP A 205 18.62 -9.35 1.99
CA ASP A 205 19.20 -10.20 0.97
C ASP A 205 20.31 -11.06 1.60
N THR A 206 20.34 -12.33 1.22
CA THR A 206 21.44 -13.26 1.44
C THR A 206 22.28 -13.32 0.18
N SER A 207 23.60 -13.33 0.32
CA SER A 207 24.53 -13.57 -0.79
C SER A 207 25.18 -14.94 -0.68
N ASP A 208 26.08 -15.23 -1.61
CA ASP A 208 27.03 -16.35 -1.55
C ASP A 208 28.03 -16.23 -0.38
N SER A 209 28.14 -15.05 0.24
CA SER A 209 28.91 -14.86 1.47
C SER A 209 28.28 -15.60 2.64
N ILE A 210 29.00 -16.61 3.15
CA ILE A 210 28.64 -17.35 4.37
C ILE A 210 28.37 -16.39 5.54
N MET A 211 29.18 -15.34 5.69
CA MET A 211 29.01 -14.36 6.77
C MET A 211 27.71 -13.57 6.64
N GLN A 212 27.37 -13.12 5.43
CA GLN A 212 26.10 -12.41 5.20
C GLN A 212 24.91 -13.33 5.46
N HIS A 213 24.99 -14.59 5.02
CA HIS A 213 23.97 -15.59 5.26
C HIS A 213 23.77 -15.83 6.78
N VAL A 214 24.86 -16.08 7.52
CA VAL A 214 24.81 -16.30 8.98
C VAL A 214 24.21 -15.10 9.70
N TYR A 215 24.65 -13.87 9.40
CA TYR A 215 24.11 -12.67 10.03
C TYR A 215 22.64 -12.43 9.66
N ALA A 216 22.25 -12.65 8.41
CA ALA A 216 20.86 -12.51 8.01
C ALA A 216 19.93 -13.43 8.81
N TYR A 217 20.30 -14.71 8.97
CA TYR A 217 19.51 -15.66 9.74
C TYR A 217 19.59 -15.45 11.25
N GLU A 218 20.70 -14.93 11.79
CA GLU A 218 20.76 -14.48 13.20
C GLU A 218 19.77 -13.35 13.46
N ILE A 219 19.74 -12.33 12.60
CA ILE A 219 18.81 -11.19 12.71
C ILE A 219 17.36 -11.70 12.66
N ILE A 220 17.05 -12.61 11.73
CA ILE A 220 15.72 -13.24 11.63
C ILE A 220 15.39 -13.98 12.93
N HIS A 221 16.29 -14.84 13.41
CA HIS A 221 16.07 -15.64 14.62
C HIS A 221 15.83 -14.77 15.85
N ARG A 222 16.64 -13.72 16.02
CA ARG A 222 16.52 -12.77 17.14
C ARG A 222 15.19 -12.02 17.14
N ASN A 223 14.61 -11.79 15.95
CA ASN A 223 13.39 -11.00 15.78
C ASN A 223 12.13 -11.84 15.51
N LYS A 224 12.22 -13.18 15.48
CA LYS A 224 11.10 -14.07 15.06
C LYS A 224 9.79 -13.87 15.84
N ALA A 225 9.86 -13.45 17.10
CA ALA A 225 8.68 -13.20 17.93
C ALA A 225 7.96 -11.87 17.60
N SER A 226 8.67 -10.90 17.02
CA SER A 226 8.12 -9.58 16.65
C SER A 226 7.86 -9.41 15.17
N LEU A 227 8.46 -10.24 14.31
CA LEU A 227 8.31 -10.15 12.86
C LEU A 227 6.86 -10.43 12.44
N GLU A 228 6.32 -9.51 11.64
CA GLU A 228 5.00 -9.60 10.99
C GLU A 228 5.16 -9.78 9.47
N ILE A 229 6.20 -9.18 8.88
CA ILE A 229 6.53 -9.25 7.45
C ILE A 229 8.01 -9.61 7.31
N LEU A 230 8.28 -10.68 6.58
CA LEU A 230 9.65 -11.12 6.28
C LEU A 230 9.81 -11.39 4.79
N HIS A 231 10.73 -10.67 4.17
CA HIS A 231 11.17 -10.90 2.80
C HIS A 231 12.66 -11.31 2.83
N VAL A 232 12.95 -12.52 2.37
CA VAL A 232 14.33 -13.04 2.25
C VAL A 232 14.60 -13.28 0.77
N PHE A 233 15.69 -12.73 0.27
CA PHE A 233 16.06 -12.77 -1.15
C PHE A 233 17.49 -13.27 -1.32
N ALA A 234 17.76 -14.15 -2.29
CA ALA A 234 19.14 -14.43 -2.69
C ALA A 234 19.59 -13.48 -3.81
N THR A 235 20.75 -12.83 -3.63
CA THR A 235 21.31 -11.90 -4.64
C THR A 235 21.62 -12.62 -5.96
N SER A 236 22.20 -13.82 -5.86
CA SER A 236 22.45 -14.70 -7.00
C SER A 236 21.21 -15.54 -7.33
N LEU A 237 20.88 -15.65 -8.61
CA LEU A 237 19.96 -16.69 -9.05
C LEU A 237 20.61 -18.05 -8.77
N PRO A 238 19.85 -19.02 -8.24
CA PRO A 238 20.32 -20.38 -8.19
C PRO A 238 20.52 -20.88 -9.64
N ILE A 239 21.77 -21.05 -10.09
CA ILE A 239 22.11 -21.53 -11.44
C ILE A 239 21.85 -23.04 -11.52
N PRO A 240 20.77 -23.52 -12.16
CA PRO A 240 20.53 -24.96 -12.32
C PRO A 240 21.44 -25.54 -13.43
N PRO A 241 21.75 -26.85 -13.47
CA PRO A 241 22.10 -27.75 -12.38
C PRO A 241 23.38 -28.54 -12.75
N VAL A 242 24.51 -28.32 -12.09
CA VAL A 242 25.61 -29.33 -12.14
C VAL A 242 26.13 -29.69 -10.75
N ASN A 243 26.16 -28.77 -9.77
CA ASN A 243 26.67 -29.07 -8.41
C ASN A 243 25.87 -28.44 -7.25
N MET A 244 24.60 -28.09 -7.47
CA MET A 244 23.83 -27.20 -6.57
C MET A 244 23.55 -27.75 -5.16
N ILE A 245 23.62 -29.06 -4.95
CA ILE A 245 23.39 -29.68 -3.63
C ILE A 245 24.44 -29.23 -2.60
N GLN A 246 25.57 -28.68 -3.03
CA GLN A 246 26.70 -28.40 -2.14
C GLN A 246 26.65 -27.01 -1.46
N SER A 247 25.86 -26.06 -1.95
CA SER A 247 25.88 -24.70 -1.41
C SER A 247 24.80 -24.49 -0.35
N ALA A 248 25.12 -24.81 0.91
CA ALA A 248 24.23 -24.63 2.06
C ALA A 248 23.68 -23.20 2.21
N VAL A 249 24.40 -22.18 1.69
CA VAL A 249 24.00 -20.76 1.76
C VAL A 249 22.78 -20.40 0.91
N HIS A 250 22.36 -21.28 -0.02
CA HIS A 250 21.13 -21.08 -0.80
C HIS A 250 19.90 -21.72 -0.16
N TYR A 251 20.07 -22.49 0.92
CA TYR A 251 18.95 -23.09 1.64
C TYR A 251 18.41 -22.18 2.72
N VAL A 252 17.09 -22.18 2.87
CA VAL A 252 16.44 -21.48 3.98
C VAL A 252 16.73 -22.17 5.30
N THR A 253 17.33 -21.46 6.25
CA THR A 253 17.57 -21.97 7.61
C THR A 253 16.27 -21.96 8.42
N VAL A 254 15.51 -23.05 8.37
CA VAL A 254 14.19 -23.19 9.01
C VAL A 254 14.23 -22.91 10.51
N SER A 255 15.29 -23.34 11.21
CA SER A 255 15.49 -23.11 12.65
C SER A 255 15.62 -21.64 13.04
N ALA A 256 15.94 -20.75 12.10
CA ALA A 256 15.92 -19.31 12.32
C ALA A 256 14.49 -18.75 12.32
N LEU A 257 13.58 -19.36 11.56
CA LEU A 257 12.19 -18.89 11.40
C LEU A 257 11.27 -19.41 12.49
N ILE A 258 11.55 -20.59 13.04
CA ILE A 258 10.68 -21.26 14.01
C ILE A 258 11.28 -21.22 15.43
N PRO A 259 10.44 -21.15 16.48
CA PRO A 259 10.90 -21.45 17.83
C PRO A 259 11.38 -22.91 17.92
N PRO A 260 12.38 -23.22 18.76
CA PRO A 260 12.78 -24.60 18.99
C PRO A 260 11.59 -25.43 19.49
N PRO A 261 11.46 -26.70 19.07
CA PRO A 261 10.41 -27.56 19.60
C PRO A 261 10.55 -27.68 21.13
N GLY A 262 9.43 -27.60 21.86
CA GLY A 262 9.39 -27.72 23.32
C GLY A 262 9.45 -26.41 24.11
N THR A 263 9.68 -25.25 23.47
CA THR A 263 9.63 -23.96 24.17
C THR A 263 8.19 -23.43 24.24
N SER A 264 7.39 -23.97 25.16
CA SER A 264 5.98 -23.56 25.36
C SER A 264 5.81 -22.15 25.94
N SER A 265 6.86 -21.55 26.50
CA SER A 265 6.83 -20.24 27.15
C SER A 265 6.98 -19.05 26.21
N LEU A 266 7.40 -19.27 24.96
CA LEU A 266 7.59 -18.18 24.00
C LEU A 266 6.26 -17.84 23.31
N PRO A 267 5.94 -16.55 23.13
CA PRO A 267 4.77 -16.15 22.38
C PRO A 267 4.85 -16.70 20.94
N PRO A 268 3.72 -17.09 20.34
CA PRO A 268 3.70 -17.61 18.99
C PRO A 268 4.23 -16.55 18.00
N PRO A 269 4.93 -16.97 16.93
CA PRO A 269 5.36 -16.07 15.86
C PRO A 269 4.19 -15.24 15.31
N LYS A 270 4.42 -13.94 15.13
CA LYS A 270 3.43 -12.98 14.62
C LYS A 270 3.47 -12.84 13.09
N LEU A 271 4.20 -13.72 12.42
CA LEU A 271 4.47 -13.63 10.99
C LEU A 271 3.17 -13.77 10.18
N LYS A 272 2.81 -12.73 9.43
CA LYS A 272 1.62 -12.67 8.58
C LYS A 272 1.95 -12.77 7.09
N VAL A 273 3.14 -12.29 6.71
CA VAL A 273 3.63 -12.26 5.34
C VAL A 273 5.03 -12.84 5.28
N LEU A 274 5.22 -13.87 4.47
CA LEU A 274 6.51 -14.48 4.18
C LEU A 274 6.75 -14.47 2.67
N LYS A 275 7.83 -13.82 2.25
CA LYS A 275 8.34 -13.87 0.88
C LYS A 275 9.74 -14.48 0.90
N ILE A 276 9.92 -15.59 0.22
CA ILE A 276 11.21 -16.24 0.01
C ILE A 276 11.47 -16.19 -1.48
N GLU A 277 12.60 -15.62 -1.88
CA GLU A 277 12.91 -15.38 -3.28
C GLU A 277 14.30 -15.91 -3.64
N ARG A 278 14.39 -16.66 -4.74
CA ARG A 278 15.65 -17.21 -5.29
C ARG A 278 16.41 -18.12 -4.33
N LEU A 279 15.71 -18.78 -3.42
CA LEU A 279 16.29 -19.71 -2.44
C LEU A 279 15.76 -21.13 -2.64
N TYR A 280 16.36 -22.09 -1.95
CA TYR A 280 15.85 -23.45 -1.82
C TYR A 280 15.17 -23.63 -0.48
N LEU A 281 14.03 -24.32 -0.51
CA LEU A 281 13.31 -24.72 0.70
C LEU A 281 12.97 -26.20 0.62
N THR A 282 13.29 -26.96 1.66
CA THR A 282 12.86 -28.36 1.72
C THR A 282 11.36 -28.42 1.99
N ARG A 283 10.69 -29.46 1.49
CA ARG A 283 9.25 -29.64 1.72
C ARG A 283 8.91 -29.75 3.20
N ASP A 284 9.71 -30.48 3.97
CA ASP A 284 9.56 -30.56 5.42
C ASP A 284 9.82 -29.21 6.11
N GLY A 285 10.77 -28.43 5.59
CA GLY A 285 11.03 -27.07 6.04
C GLY A 285 9.84 -26.15 5.85
N LEU A 286 9.18 -26.23 4.69
CA LEU A 286 7.94 -25.50 4.44
C LEU A 286 6.84 -25.90 5.44
N VAL A 287 6.62 -27.20 5.64
CA VAL A 287 5.61 -27.70 6.60
C VAL A 287 5.92 -27.24 8.02
N ALA A 288 7.18 -27.28 8.44
CA ALA A 288 7.61 -26.81 9.75
C ALA A 288 7.35 -25.30 9.94
N ILE A 289 7.64 -24.48 8.93
CA ILE A 289 7.34 -23.04 8.94
C ILE A 289 5.83 -22.82 9.07
N LEU A 290 5.03 -23.49 8.23
CA LEU A 290 3.57 -23.33 8.25
C LEU A 290 2.98 -23.72 9.61
N ARG A 291 3.46 -24.82 10.22
CA ARG A 291 3.00 -25.26 11.53
C ARG A 291 3.36 -24.28 12.65
N ALA A 292 4.55 -23.67 12.57
CA ALA A 292 5.03 -22.73 13.57
C ALA A 292 4.40 -21.33 13.45
N CYS A 293 3.88 -20.96 12.27
CA CYS A 293 3.39 -19.62 11.96
C CYS A 293 1.88 -19.61 11.64
N PRO A 294 0.98 -19.87 12.60
CA PRO A 294 -0.46 -19.99 12.34
C PRO A 294 -1.12 -18.69 11.87
N SER A 295 -0.49 -17.53 12.13
CA SER A 295 -0.95 -16.21 11.65
C SER A 295 -0.57 -15.91 10.21
N LEU A 296 0.16 -16.82 9.53
CA LEU A 296 0.64 -16.60 8.17
C LEU A 296 -0.53 -16.59 7.19
N SER A 297 -0.80 -15.42 6.63
CA SER A 297 -1.89 -15.19 5.67
C SER A 297 -1.40 -15.11 4.22
N ILE A 298 -0.14 -14.72 4.01
CA ILE A 298 0.45 -14.50 2.68
C ILE A 298 1.80 -15.22 2.61
N LEU A 299 1.94 -16.13 1.65
CA LEU A 299 3.19 -16.82 1.34
C LEU A 299 3.53 -16.61 -0.14
N ARG A 300 4.74 -16.14 -0.43
CA ARG A 300 5.23 -15.94 -1.80
C ARG A 300 6.60 -16.59 -1.96
N LEU A 301 6.75 -17.39 -3.01
CA LEU A 301 7.92 -18.19 -3.34
C LEU A 301 8.45 -17.86 -4.76
N PRO A 302 8.67 -16.59 -5.14
CA PRO A 302 9.26 -16.24 -6.43
C PRO A 302 10.61 -16.90 -6.65
N HIS A 303 10.77 -17.56 -7.80
CA HIS A 303 12.01 -18.26 -8.16
C HIS A 303 12.55 -19.19 -7.04
N THR A 304 11.70 -19.70 -6.17
CA THR A 304 12.09 -20.56 -5.06
C THR A 304 11.70 -21.98 -5.40
N ASP A 305 12.67 -22.88 -5.39
CA ASP A 305 12.44 -24.29 -5.67
C ASP A 305 12.21 -25.05 -4.36
N ILE A 306 11.23 -25.96 -4.38
CA ILE A 306 10.92 -26.83 -3.25
C ILE A 306 11.52 -28.20 -3.50
N VAL A 307 12.40 -28.64 -2.61
CA VAL A 307 13.09 -29.93 -2.73
C VAL A 307 12.57 -30.98 -1.75
N GLY A 308 12.59 -32.23 -2.15
CA GLY A 308 12.20 -33.38 -1.32
C GLY A 308 10.73 -33.78 -1.42
N ALA A 309 10.42 -34.95 -0.86
CA ALA A 309 9.09 -35.54 -0.82
C ALA A 309 8.33 -35.13 0.46
N PRO A 310 6.99 -35.12 0.46
CA PRO A 310 6.22 -34.84 1.68
C PRO A 310 6.37 -36.00 2.66
N THR A 311 6.80 -35.73 3.88
CA THR A 311 6.84 -36.74 4.95
C THR A 311 5.57 -36.77 5.79
N GLN A 312 4.77 -35.69 5.78
CA GLN A 312 3.62 -35.52 6.65
C GLN A 312 2.45 -34.88 5.92
N THR A 313 1.23 -35.27 6.28
CA THR A 313 0.02 -34.55 5.90
C THR A 313 -0.20 -33.40 6.87
N PHE A 314 -0.35 -32.19 6.33
CA PHE A 314 -0.61 -31.00 7.12
C PHE A 314 -1.44 -30.02 6.29
N GLN A 315 -2.29 -29.22 6.94
CA GLN A 315 -3.08 -28.19 6.28
C GLN A 315 -3.03 -26.89 7.09
N HIS A 316 -2.76 -25.78 6.40
CA HIS A 316 -2.68 -24.45 6.96
C HIS A 316 -3.96 -23.66 6.64
N MET A 317 -4.88 -23.57 7.61
CA MET A 317 -6.18 -22.92 7.43
C MET A 317 -6.11 -21.39 7.32
N GLY A 318 -5.03 -20.78 7.81
CA GLY A 318 -4.86 -19.33 7.84
C GLY A 318 -4.39 -18.71 6.52
N LEU A 319 -3.86 -19.51 5.59
CA LEU A 319 -3.23 -18.97 4.38
C LEU A 319 -4.30 -18.58 3.36
N LYS A 320 -4.32 -17.31 2.98
CA LYS A 320 -5.29 -16.75 2.03
C LYS A 320 -4.66 -16.49 0.67
N THR A 321 -3.42 -15.97 0.66
CA THR A 321 -2.69 -15.70 -0.57
C THR A 321 -1.45 -16.57 -0.65
N PHE A 322 -1.32 -17.29 -1.75
CA PHE A 322 -0.16 -18.12 -2.06
C PHE A 322 0.37 -17.71 -3.41
N GLY A 323 1.70 -17.61 -3.56
CA GLY A 323 2.29 -17.52 -4.88
C GLY A 323 3.59 -18.26 -5.05
N ALA A 324 3.77 -18.87 -6.20
CA ALA A 324 4.91 -19.70 -6.57
C ALA A 324 4.89 -19.93 -8.10
N PRO A 325 6.02 -20.34 -8.72
CA PRO A 325 6.00 -20.69 -10.14
C PRO A 325 5.14 -21.93 -10.39
N LEU A 326 4.48 -22.03 -11.55
CA LEU A 326 3.58 -23.15 -11.86
C LEU A 326 4.23 -24.52 -11.63
N ARG A 327 5.48 -24.70 -12.07
CA ARG A 327 6.25 -25.95 -11.90
C ARG A 327 6.47 -26.36 -10.44
N VAL A 328 6.41 -25.40 -9.51
CA VAL A 328 6.59 -25.66 -8.07
C VAL A 328 5.25 -25.99 -7.43
N ILE A 329 4.17 -25.38 -7.90
CA ILE A 329 2.80 -25.70 -7.46
C ILE A 329 2.40 -27.10 -7.95
N PHE A 330 2.60 -27.33 -9.24
CA PHE A 330 2.26 -28.53 -10.00
C PHE A 330 3.56 -29.16 -10.53
N PRO A 331 4.28 -29.93 -9.70
CA PRO A 331 5.54 -30.54 -10.11
C PRO A 331 5.31 -31.58 -11.21
N ASP A 332 5.95 -31.39 -12.35
CA ASP A 332 5.95 -32.32 -13.48
C ASP A 332 7.14 -33.30 -13.36
N THR A 333 7.27 -33.94 -12.19
CA THR A 333 8.32 -34.91 -11.94
C THR A 333 7.81 -36.33 -12.21
N PRO A 334 8.64 -37.24 -12.74
CA PRO A 334 8.26 -38.65 -12.94
C PRO A 334 7.88 -39.34 -11.63
N THR A 335 8.37 -38.82 -10.50
CA THR A 335 7.87 -39.18 -9.18
C THR A 335 6.67 -38.29 -8.82
N PRO A 336 5.50 -38.88 -8.50
CA PRO A 336 4.30 -38.13 -8.19
C PRO A 336 4.45 -37.42 -6.83
N SER A 337 5.01 -36.21 -6.87
CA SER A 337 4.96 -35.30 -5.72
C SER A 337 3.59 -34.64 -5.73
N PRO A 338 2.78 -34.75 -4.65
CA PRO A 338 1.47 -34.12 -4.64
C PRO A 338 1.65 -32.61 -4.68
N SER A 339 0.67 -31.88 -5.23
CA SER A 339 0.72 -30.42 -5.33
C SER A 339 0.85 -29.70 -4.00
N LEU A 340 1.50 -28.53 -4.02
CA LEU A 340 1.61 -27.68 -2.82
C LEU A 340 0.25 -27.16 -2.33
N LEU A 341 -0.76 -27.15 -3.20
CA LEU A 341 -2.11 -26.70 -2.85
C LEU A 341 -2.75 -27.55 -1.76
N LEU A 342 -2.31 -28.81 -1.58
CA LEU A 342 -2.81 -29.69 -0.51
C LEU A 342 -2.69 -29.06 0.88
N TYR A 343 -1.70 -28.18 1.08
CA TYR A 343 -1.45 -27.51 2.34
C TYR A 343 -2.35 -26.29 2.58
N PHE A 344 -3.14 -25.82 1.59
CA PHE A 344 -3.81 -24.51 1.64
C PHE A 344 -5.31 -24.58 1.32
N PRO A 345 -6.11 -25.28 2.14
CA PRO A 345 -7.54 -25.50 1.85
C PRO A 345 -8.39 -24.23 1.81
N SER A 346 -7.96 -23.15 2.48
CA SER A 346 -8.69 -21.88 2.57
C SER A 346 -8.13 -20.78 1.67
N LEU A 347 -7.38 -21.17 0.63
CA LEU A 347 -6.77 -20.26 -0.32
C LEU A 347 -7.83 -19.53 -1.14
N ASN A 348 -7.75 -18.21 -1.20
CA ASN A 348 -8.66 -17.37 -1.99
C ASN A 348 -7.98 -16.62 -3.13
N ASN A 349 -6.66 -16.42 -3.04
CA ASN A 349 -5.85 -15.76 -4.05
C ASN A 349 -4.62 -16.60 -4.41
N LEU A 350 -4.45 -16.89 -5.70
CA LEU A 350 -3.32 -17.61 -6.25
C LEU A 350 -2.50 -16.67 -7.13
N HIS A 351 -1.22 -16.55 -6.83
CA HIS A 351 -0.26 -15.80 -7.64
C HIS A 351 0.71 -16.78 -8.31
N THR A 352 0.63 -16.92 -9.62
CA THR A 352 1.47 -17.86 -10.36
C THR A 352 2.19 -17.19 -11.52
N PHE A 353 3.36 -17.71 -11.83
CA PHE A 353 4.20 -17.25 -12.92
C PHE A 353 4.83 -18.42 -13.68
N ASN A 354 5.06 -18.19 -14.98
CA ASN A 354 5.81 -19.11 -15.82
C ASN A 354 6.95 -18.36 -16.53
N TYR A 355 8.16 -18.49 -15.98
CA TYR A 355 9.36 -17.90 -16.57
C TYR A 355 10.07 -18.84 -17.54
N ASN A 356 9.75 -20.15 -17.51
CA ASN A 356 10.39 -21.12 -18.39
C ASN A 356 9.34 -21.91 -19.18
N PRO A 357 8.97 -21.44 -20.39
CA PRO A 357 7.95 -22.11 -21.20
C PRO A 357 8.38 -23.50 -21.70
N SER A 358 9.66 -23.88 -21.56
CA SER A 358 10.17 -25.16 -22.05
C SER A 358 9.83 -26.36 -21.15
N SER A 359 9.45 -26.16 -19.89
CA SER A 359 8.99 -27.26 -19.04
C SER A 359 7.56 -27.63 -19.42
N SER A 360 7.30 -28.91 -19.67
CA SER A 360 5.93 -29.41 -19.80
C SER A 360 5.14 -29.01 -18.56
N VAL A 361 4.11 -28.21 -18.77
CA VAL A 361 3.17 -27.85 -17.72
C VAL A 361 2.11 -28.92 -17.68
N MET A 362 1.68 -29.29 -16.47
CA MET A 362 0.53 -30.18 -16.26
C MET A 362 -0.66 -29.73 -17.11
N SER A 363 -1.45 -30.68 -17.62
CA SER A 363 -2.62 -30.35 -18.44
C SER A 363 -3.57 -29.42 -17.67
N SER A 364 -4.21 -28.48 -18.36
CA SER A 364 -5.17 -27.56 -17.73
C SER A 364 -6.32 -28.29 -17.04
N THR A 365 -6.73 -29.44 -17.58
CA THR A 365 -7.75 -30.28 -16.98
C THR A 365 -7.33 -30.83 -15.62
N ASP A 366 -6.05 -31.17 -15.44
CA ASP A 366 -5.56 -31.71 -14.18
C ASP A 366 -5.27 -30.59 -13.17
N ILE A 367 -4.74 -29.45 -13.63
CA ILE A 367 -4.63 -28.24 -12.80
C ILE A 367 -6.00 -27.86 -12.24
N ARG A 368 -7.05 -27.86 -13.09
CA ARG A 368 -8.42 -27.58 -12.65
C ARG A 368 -8.93 -28.59 -11.62
N LYS A 369 -8.70 -29.88 -11.83
CA LYS A 369 -9.10 -30.93 -10.87
C LYS A 369 -8.42 -30.71 -9.52
N GLU A 370 -7.14 -30.38 -9.52
CA GLU A 370 -6.41 -30.13 -8.27
C GLU A 370 -6.88 -28.86 -7.55
N LEU A 371 -7.11 -27.77 -8.27
CA LEU A 371 -7.66 -26.53 -7.68
C LEU A 371 -9.04 -26.78 -7.09
N ALA A 372 -9.92 -27.49 -7.80
CA ALA A 372 -11.24 -27.86 -7.29
C ALA A 372 -11.15 -28.79 -6.06
N ARG A 373 -10.17 -29.70 -6.04
CA ARG A 373 -9.96 -30.65 -4.93
C ARG A 373 -9.39 -29.97 -3.68
N PHE A 374 -8.40 -29.12 -3.83
CA PHE A 374 -7.62 -28.59 -2.69
C PHE A 374 -7.97 -27.16 -2.34
N CYS A 375 -8.41 -26.33 -3.29
CA CYS A 375 -8.67 -24.90 -3.07
C CYS A 375 -10.03 -24.48 -3.66
N PRO A 376 -11.16 -25.04 -3.19
CA PRO A 376 -12.48 -24.79 -3.77
C PRO A 376 -12.98 -23.34 -3.60
N GLN A 377 -12.35 -22.55 -2.72
CA GLN A 377 -12.67 -21.14 -2.45
C GLN A 377 -11.81 -20.16 -3.26
N LEU A 378 -11.01 -20.66 -4.20
CA LEU A 378 -10.13 -19.83 -5.00
C LEU A 378 -10.93 -18.96 -5.98
N ILE A 379 -10.80 -17.64 -5.84
CA ILE A 379 -11.56 -16.66 -6.64
C ILE A 379 -10.67 -15.57 -7.25
N GLY A 380 -9.43 -15.43 -6.78
CA GLY A 380 -8.48 -14.42 -7.23
C GLY A 380 -7.24 -15.03 -7.86
N TYR A 381 -6.86 -14.51 -9.03
CA TYR A 381 -5.74 -14.99 -9.82
C TYR A 381 -4.81 -13.84 -10.18
N HIS A 382 -3.56 -13.92 -9.77
CA HIS A 382 -2.48 -13.05 -10.22
C HIS A 382 -1.60 -13.85 -11.17
N LEU A 383 -1.71 -13.55 -12.46
CA LEU A 383 -1.11 -14.33 -13.54
C LEU A 383 0.03 -13.53 -14.15
N GLU A 384 1.26 -13.92 -13.83
CA GLU A 384 2.48 -13.32 -14.35
C GLU A 384 3.15 -14.30 -15.31
N ASP A 385 2.65 -14.33 -16.54
CA ASP A 385 3.25 -15.11 -17.62
C ASP A 385 4.28 -14.26 -18.39
N GLY A 386 5.27 -14.90 -19.01
CA GLY A 386 6.16 -14.27 -19.99
C GLY A 386 5.56 -14.25 -21.41
N THR A 387 4.70 -15.22 -21.74
CA THR A 387 4.16 -15.40 -23.11
C THR A 387 2.69 -15.02 -23.24
N GLY A 388 1.93 -15.03 -22.15
CA GLY A 388 0.48 -14.78 -22.11
C GLY A 388 -0.37 -16.01 -22.41
N ALA A 389 0.22 -17.12 -22.87
CA ALA A 389 -0.50 -18.34 -23.23
C ALA A 389 -1.21 -18.97 -22.02
N ILE A 390 -0.55 -18.97 -20.86
CA ILE A 390 -1.13 -19.50 -19.62
C ILE A 390 -2.27 -18.63 -19.13
N VAL A 391 -2.20 -17.32 -19.37
CA VAL A 391 -3.25 -16.39 -18.93
C VAL A 391 -4.57 -16.78 -19.59
N THR A 392 -4.57 -16.98 -20.91
CA THR A 392 -5.76 -17.42 -21.64
C THR A 392 -6.28 -18.74 -21.11
N GLU A 393 -5.41 -19.74 -20.96
CA GLU A 393 -5.79 -21.08 -20.47
C GLU A 393 -6.41 -21.06 -19.07
N PHE A 394 -5.84 -20.24 -18.18
CA PHE A 394 -6.38 -20.06 -16.83
C PHE A 394 -7.79 -19.47 -16.85
N LEU A 395 -8.00 -18.44 -17.68
CA LEU A 395 -9.27 -17.74 -17.78
C LEU A 395 -10.35 -18.57 -18.49
N THR A 396 -10.00 -19.42 -19.45
CA THR A 396 -10.98 -20.21 -20.21
C THR A 396 -11.31 -21.54 -19.55
N ASN A 397 -10.28 -22.27 -19.10
CA ASN A 397 -10.41 -23.71 -18.84
C ASN A 397 -10.22 -24.09 -17.37
N ILE A 398 -9.49 -23.28 -16.59
CA ILE A 398 -9.07 -23.65 -15.24
C ILE A 398 -9.92 -22.98 -14.17
N ALA A 399 -10.03 -21.65 -14.23
CA ALA A 399 -10.58 -20.85 -13.16
C ALA A 399 -12.10 -20.69 -13.30
N ASN A 400 -12.86 -21.01 -12.25
CA ASN A 400 -14.30 -20.81 -12.21
C ASN A 400 -14.85 -20.90 -10.77
N PRO A 401 -15.50 -19.85 -10.20
CA PRO A 401 -15.70 -18.49 -10.75
C PRO A 401 -14.54 -17.54 -10.44
N ILE A 402 -14.34 -16.50 -11.28
CA ILE A 402 -13.30 -15.49 -11.07
C ILE A 402 -13.89 -14.17 -10.59
N HIS A 403 -13.35 -13.65 -9.49
CA HIS A 403 -13.69 -12.34 -8.93
C HIS A 403 -12.57 -11.32 -9.11
N LEU A 404 -11.32 -11.75 -9.02
CA LEU A 404 -10.14 -10.90 -9.13
C LEU A 404 -9.16 -11.46 -10.16
N ILE A 405 -8.73 -10.61 -11.08
CA ILE A 405 -7.67 -10.91 -12.05
C ILE A 405 -6.60 -9.83 -11.96
N THR A 406 -5.34 -10.25 -11.83
CA THR A 406 -4.18 -9.39 -12.04
C THR A 406 -3.33 -9.95 -13.16
N LEU A 407 -2.98 -9.12 -14.14
CA LEU A 407 -2.22 -9.53 -15.32
C LEU A 407 -1.30 -8.40 -15.78
N ARG A 408 -0.22 -8.74 -16.50
CA ARG A 408 0.67 -7.73 -17.09
C ARG A 408 -0.01 -7.08 -18.28
N TYR A 409 0.09 -5.75 -18.37
CA TYR A 409 -0.61 -4.99 -19.41
C TYR A 409 -0.19 -5.45 -20.81
N LYS A 410 1.12 -5.63 -21.03
CA LYS A 410 1.70 -6.11 -22.29
C LYS A 410 1.17 -7.46 -22.81
N HIS A 411 0.48 -8.24 -21.97
CA HIS A 411 -0.12 -9.51 -22.39
C HIS A 411 -1.58 -9.38 -22.78
N ILE A 412 -2.24 -8.26 -22.47
CA ILE A 412 -3.63 -8.04 -22.87
C ILE A 412 -3.71 -8.07 -24.39
N SER A 413 -4.50 -9.03 -24.89
CA SER A 413 -4.88 -9.19 -26.29
C SER A 413 -6.41 -9.31 -26.40
N SER A 414 -6.93 -9.30 -27.63
CA SER A 414 -8.35 -9.52 -27.89
C SER A 414 -8.84 -10.87 -27.38
N GLU A 415 -8.00 -11.91 -27.43
CA GLU A 415 -8.28 -13.26 -26.91
C GLU A 415 -8.40 -13.24 -25.38
N ILE A 416 -7.48 -12.55 -24.70
CA ILE A 416 -7.55 -12.41 -23.23
C ILE A 416 -8.80 -11.62 -22.83
N ILE A 417 -9.15 -10.55 -23.55
CA ILE A 417 -10.37 -9.80 -23.26
C ILE A 417 -11.60 -10.70 -23.42
N LYS A 418 -11.70 -11.48 -24.51
CA LYS A 418 -12.77 -12.47 -24.68
C LYS A 418 -12.81 -13.47 -23.54
N ALA A 419 -11.65 -13.95 -23.07
CA ALA A 419 -11.56 -14.87 -21.94
C ALA A 419 -12.00 -14.22 -20.62
N ILE A 420 -11.64 -12.95 -20.36
CA ILE A 420 -12.12 -12.17 -19.21
C ILE A 420 -13.65 -12.04 -19.24
N LEU A 421 -14.23 -11.80 -20.42
CA LEU A 421 -15.67 -11.62 -20.60
C LEU A 421 -16.49 -12.89 -20.32
N LEU A 422 -15.87 -14.08 -20.30
CA LEU A 422 -16.52 -15.30 -19.80
C LEU A 422 -16.91 -15.19 -18.32
N HIS A 423 -16.23 -14.32 -17.56
CA HIS A 423 -16.45 -14.08 -16.13
C HIS A 423 -17.24 -12.81 -15.84
N LYS A 424 -17.91 -12.21 -16.84
CA LYS A 424 -18.62 -10.93 -16.71
C LYS A 424 -19.64 -10.86 -15.56
N ALA A 425 -20.18 -12.01 -15.14
CA ALA A 425 -21.17 -12.11 -14.06
C ALA A 425 -20.54 -12.12 -12.65
N THR A 426 -19.27 -12.48 -12.51
CA THR A 426 -18.61 -12.63 -11.20
C THR A 426 -17.43 -11.69 -11.00
N LEU A 427 -16.88 -11.14 -12.09
CA LEU A 427 -15.68 -10.33 -12.06
C LEU A 427 -15.93 -8.97 -11.38
N LYS A 428 -15.13 -8.70 -10.34
CA LYS A 428 -15.16 -7.47 -9.55
C LYS A 428 -13.91 -6.62 -9.71
N THR A 429 -12.76 -7.26 -9.91
CA THR A 429 -11.47 -6.56 -9.89
C THR A 429 -10.61 -6.99 -11.06
N ILE A 430 -10.16 -6.02 -11.85
CA ILE A 430 -9.11 -6.17 -12.85
C ILE A 430 -7.99 -5.22 -12.50
N MET A 431 -6.78 -5.77 -12.36
CA MET A 431 -5.60 -5.00 -12.00
C MET A 431 -4.43 -5.28 -12.93
N HIS A 432 -3.65 -4.24 -13.18
CA HIS A 432 -2.33 -4.37 -13.73
C HIS A 432 -1.38 -5.03 -12.72
N PHE A 433 -0.57 -5.96 -13.19
CA PHE A 433 0.53 -6.52 -12.42
C PHE A 433 1.63 -5.47 -12.23
N HIS A 434 1.58 -4.75 -11.11
CA HIS A 434 2.59 -3.77 -10.76
C HIS A 434 3.85 -4.47 -10.25
N SER A 435 4.89 -4.54 -11.09
CA SER A 435 6.25 -4.53 -10.55
C SER A 435 6.38 -3.24 -9.75
N THR A 436 7.02 -3.23 -8.58
CA THR A 436 7.04 -2.10 -7.62
C THR A 436 7.75 -0.85 -8.16
N GLU A 437 7.35 -0.34 -9.30
CA GLU A 437 7.79 0.93 -9.86
C GLU A 437 7.23 2.01 -8.96
N ASN A 438 8.13 2.76 -8.32
CA ASN A 438 7.78 3.92 -7.55
C ASN A 438 7.15 4.92 -8.53
N VAL A 439 5.82 5.04 -8.49
CA VAL A 439 5.12 6.14 -9.17
C VAL A 439 5.58 7.42 -8.48
N ASP A 440 6.41 8.18 -9.18
CA ASP A 440 6.90 9.46 -8.72
C ASP A 440 5.78 10.49 -8.88
N ASN A 441 5.03 10.71 -7.80
CA ASN A 441 3.91 11.64 -7.76
C ASN A 441 4.37 13.11 -7.85
N GLU A 442 5.67 13.39 -7.77
CA GLU A 442 6.20 14.76 -7.78
C GLU A 442 6.56 15.24 -9.19
N LYS A 443 6.58 14.36 -10.20
CA LYS A 443 6.85 14.76 -11.59
C LYS A 443 5.72 15.61 -12.16
N GLU A 444 6.09 16.74 -12.76
CA GLU A 444 5.15 17.64 -13.45
C GLU A 444 4.68 17.08 -14.80
N GLU A 445 5.56 16.36 -15.50
CA GLU A 445 5.26 15.70 -16.78
C GLU A 445 4.97 14.21 -16.57
N ILE A 446 3.86 13.77 -17.17
CA ILE A 446 3.46 12.37 -17.16
C ILE A 446 4.36 11.63 -18.16
N THR A 447 5.11 10.65 -17.67
CA THR A 447 5.99 9.87 -18.55
C THR A 447 5.13 9.17 -19.61
N PRO A 448 5.38 9.37 -20.92
CA PRO A 448 4.60 8.72 -21.96
C PRO A 448 4.70 7.20 -21.80
N VAL A 449 3.57 6.50 -21.94
CA VAL A 449 3.53 5.04 -21.86
C VAL A 449 3.34 4.48 -23.26
N THR A 450 4.12 3.45 -23.59
CA THR A 450 3.90 2.68 -24.82
C THR A 450 2.64 1.83 -24.65
N ASP A 451 1.50 2.35 -25.11
CA ASP A 451 0.27 1.57 -25.18
C ASP A 451 0.31 0.63 -26.40
N HIS A 452 0.82 -0.58 -26.18
CA HIS A 452 0.89 -1.63 -27.22
C HIS A 452 -0.49 -2.04 -27.74
N PHE A 453 -1.56 -1.70 -27.01
CA PHE A 453 -2.93 -2.06 -27.33
C PHE A 453 -3.76 -0.87 -27.85
N SER A 454 -3.16 0.30 -28.06
CA SER A 454 -3.84 1.53 -28.50
C SER A 454 -4.74 1.34 -29.72
N ALA A 455 -4.25 0.67 -30.77
CA ALA A 455 -5.03 0.40 -32.00
C ALA A 455 -6.28 -0.46 -31.75
N SER A 456 -6.25 -1.31 -30.73
CA SER A 456 -7.35 -2.19 -30.31
C SER A 456 -8.00 -1.75 -29.00
N GLY A 457 -7.73 -0.52 -28.53
CA GLY A 457 -8.23 -0.01 -27.25
C GLY A 457 -9.75 -0.05 -27.13
N HIS A 458 -10.46 0.03 -28.28
CA HIS A 458 -11.92 -0.16 -28.34
C HIS A 458 -12.39 -1.53 -27.83
N VAL A 459 -11.58 -2.59 -27.99
CA VAL A 459 -11.90 -3.93 -27.47
C VAL A 459 -11.83 -3.94 -25.95
N LEU A 460 -10.92 -3.18 -25.35
CA LEU A 460 -10.78 -3.08 -23.89
C LEU A 460 -12.04 -2.49 -23.24
N GLN A 461 -12.72 -1.57 -23.94
CA GLN A 461 -13.98 -0.97 -23.49
C GLN A 461 -15.12 -1.99 -23.33
N LEU A 462 -15.01 -3.18 -23.93
CA LEU A 462 -15.99 -4.25 -23.73
C LEU A 462 -16.07 -4.71 -22.28
N ILE A 463 -14.97 -4.61 -21.52
CA ILE A 463 -14.90 -5.03 -20.12
C ILE A 463 -15.87 -4.20 -19.26
N PRO A 464 -15.71 -2.87 -19.11
CA PRO A 464 -16.64 -2.08 -18.30
C PRO A 464 -18.05 -1.96 -18.91
N ARG A 465 -18.20 -2.24 -20.21
CA ARG A 465 -19.51 -2.36 -20.88
C ARG A 465 -20.24 -3.68 -20.63
N SER A 466 -19.54 -4.72 -20.18
CA SER A 466 -20.13 -6.05 -19.99
C SER A 466 -20.16 -6.51 -18.53
N CYS A 467 -19.24 -6.04 -17.69
CA CYS A 467 -19.08 -6.47 -16.30
C CYS A 467 -19.80 -5.53 -15.34
N ALA A 468 -21.09 -5.79 -15.07
CA ALA A 468 -21.92 -4.92 -14.22
C ALA A 468 -21.44 -4.82 -12.76
N HIS A 469 -20.78 -5.86 -12.26
CA HIS A 469 -20.27 -5.93 -10.88
C HIS A 469 -18.81 -5.51 -10.74
N LEU A 470 -18.22 -4.88 -11.77
CA LEU A 470 -16.84 -4.42 -11.71
C LEU A 470 -16.71 -3.26 -10.70
N GLU A 471 -15.96 -3.49 -9.63
CA GLU A 471 -15.70 -2.56 -8.53
C GLU A 471 -14.34 -1.86 -8.70
N HIS A 472 -13.33 -2.54 -9.25
CA HIS A 472 -11.98 -1.98 -9.43
C HIS A 472 -11.45 -2.24 -10.85
N LEU A 473 -11.12 -1.17 -11.57
CA LEU A 473 -10.49 -1.22 -12.89
C LEU A 473 -9.16 -0.44 -12.86
N ASN A 474 -8.05 -1.16 -12.79
CA ASN A 474 -6.71 -0.59 -12.76
C ASN A 474 -5.90 -1.07 -13.96
N LEU A 475 -5.84 -0.24 -15.00
CA LEU A 475 -5.09 -0.44 -16.22
C LEU A 475 -4.31 0.85 -16.54
N HIS A 476 -3.45 1.29 -15.62
CA HIS A 476 -2.75 2.56 -15.70
C HIS A 476 -1.74 2.71 -16.86
N HIS A 477 -1.43 1.62 -17.58
CA HIS A 477 -0.65 1.67 -18.82
C HIS A 477 -1.51 1.82 -20.08
N HIS A 478 -2.83 1.72 -19.96
CA HIS A 478 -3.75 1.98 -21.06
C HIS A 478 -4.03 3.47 -21.19
N GLU A 479 -3.88 3.99 -22.40
CA GLU A 479 -4.28 5.33 -22.77
C GLU A 479 -5.67 5.28 -23.42
N MET A 480 -6.69 5.63 -22.64
CA MET A 480 -8.08 5.57 -23.04
C MET A 480 -8.44 6.74 -23.95
N ASP A 481 -9.08 6.44 -25.08
CA ASP A 481 -9.63 7.46 -25.99
C ASP A 481 -11.10 7.75 -25.66
N MET A 482 -11.40 8.99 -25.25
CA MET A 482 -12.74 9.39 -24.85
C MET A 482 -13.76 9.31 -26.00
N ASP A 483 -13.32 9.48 -27.26
CA ASP A 483 -14.21 9.34 -28.42
C ASP A 483 -14.76 7.91 -28.52
N ILE A 484 -13.95 6.92 -28.17
CA ILE A 484 -14.33 5.51 -28.18
C ILE A 484 -15.19 5.17 -26.97
N VAL A 485 -14.86 5.73 -25.80
CA VAL A 485 -15.61 5.53 -24.54
C VAL A 485 -17.05 6.02 -24.71
N GLU A 486 -17.22 7.19 -25.31
CA GLU A 486 -18.53 7.83 -25.49
C GLU A 486 -19.45 7.12 -26.49
N GLN A 487 -18.92 6.25 -27.36
CA GLN A 487 -19.72 5.44 -28.29
C GLN A 487 -20.61 4.39 -27.60
N GLY A 488 -20.46 4.13 -26.31
CA GLY A 488 -21.25 3.13 -25.60
C GLY A 488 -21.13 3.20 -24.08
N GLU A 489 -22.26 3.02 -23.40
CA GLU A 489 -22.36 3.19 -21.96
C GLU A 489 -21.66 2.07 -21.17
N TRP A 490 -20.90 2.46 -20.15
CA TRP A 490 -20.37 1.52 -19.16
C TRP A 490 -21.46 1.07 -18.19
N VAL A 491 -21.58 -0.25 -18.03
CA VAL A 491 -22.62 -0.88 -17.19
C VAL A 491 -22.15 -1.12 -15.75
N CYS A 492 -20.86 -0.96 -15.47
CA CYS A 492 -20.26 -1.12 -14.14
C CYS A 492 -20.62 0.01 -13.15
N LYS A 493 -21.88 0.06 -12.73
CA LYS A 493 -22.35 1.09 -11.76
C LYS A 493 -21.70 0.94 -10.37
N GLU A 494 -21.17 -0.24 -10.07
CA GLU A 494 -20.48 -0.58 -8.83
C GLU A 494 -19.02 -0.14 -8.76
N LEU A 495 -18.51 0.55 -9.79
CA LEU A 495 -17.11 0.97 -9.89
C LEU A 495 -16.75 1.95 -8.75
N GLN A 496 -15.77 1.55 -7.94
CA GLN A 496 -15.25 2.27 -6.77
C GLN A 496 -13.86 2.87 -7.02
N GLU A 497 -13.04 2.18 -7.82
CA GLU A 497 -11.68 2.60 -8.16
C GLU A 497 -11.44 2.49 -9.67
N LEU A 498 -10.99 3.60 -10.26
CA LEU A 498 -10.57 3.67 -11.65
C LEU A 498 -9.15 4.22 -11.74
N ARG A 499 -8.23 3.43 -12.31
CA ARG A 499 -6.85 3.84 -12.59
C ARG A 499 -6.53 3.59 -14.05
N ILE A 500 -6.52 4.65 -14.85
CA ILE A 500 -6.30 4.62 -16.30
C ILE A 500 -5.56 5.88 -16.71
N ARG A 501 -5.09 5.97 -17.95
CA ARG A 501 -4.69 7.24 -18.56
C ARG A 501 -5.72 7.65 -19.60
N VAL A 502 -5.75 8.92 -19.96
CA VAL A 502 -6.66 9.44 -20.99
C VAL A 502 -5.87 10.21 -22.03
N LYS A 503 -6.15 9.91 -23.30
CA LYS A 503 -5.52 10.58 -24.44
C LYS A 503 -5.76 12.09 -24.40
N ASN A 504 -4.70 12.86 -24.64
CA ASN A 504 -4.67 14.33 -24.55
C ASN A 504 -4.83 14.93 -23.12
N LEU A 505 -4.87 14.08 -22.08
CA LEU A 505 -4.88 14.47 -20.66
C LEU A 505 -3.50 14.22 -20.03
N ASP A 506 -2.47 14.76 -20.67
CA ASP A 506 -1.06 14.41 -20.52
C ASP A 506 -0.25 15.33 -19.59
N THR A 507 -0.87 16.39 -19.06
CA THR A 507 -0.22 17.33 -18.14
C THR A 507 -0.87 17.28 -16.76
N LYS A 508 -0.05 17.53 -15.73
CA LYS A 508 -0.52 17.64 -14.34
C LYS A 508 -1.67 18.64 -14.21
N ASP A 509 -1.60 19.80 -14.87
CA ASP A 509 -2.64 20.82 -14.82
C ASP A 509 -3.97 20.35 -15.41
N LYS A 510 -3.95 19.71 -16.58
CA LYS A 510 -5.17 19.14 -17.19
C LYS A 510 -5.78 18.05 -16.31
N ILE A 511 -4.96 17.17 -15.74
CA ILE A 511 -5.42 16.13 -14.80
C ILE A 511 -6.07 16.75 -13.57
N LEU A 512 -5.38 17.70 -12.92
CA LEU A 512 -5.89 18.35 -11.71
C LEU A 512 -7.20 19.11 -12.00
N LYS A 513 -7.31 19.76 -13.16
CA LYS A 513 -8.53 20.41 -13.61
C LYS A 513 -9.67 19.42 -13.82
N ALA A 514 -9.44 18.29 -14.49
CA ALA A 514 -10.45 17.23 -14.66
C ALA A 514 -10.91 16.66 -13.30
N ILE A 515 -9.97 16.40 -12.38
CA ILE A 515 -10.27 15.92 -11.02
C ILE A 515 -11.06 16.97 -10.23
N ALA A 516 -10.71 18.25 -10.35
CA ALA A 516 -11.42 19.34 -9.69
C ALA A 516 -12.87 19.43 -10.18
N LEU A 517 -13.10 19.38 -11.49
CA LEU A 517 -14.44 19.36 -12.09
C LEU A 517 -15.26 18.16 -11.59
N TRP A 518 -14.66 16.96 -11.57
CA TRP A 518 -15.29 15.76 -11.04
C TRP A 518 -15.67 15.92 -9.56
N ARG A 519 -14.76 16.44 -8.72
CA ARG A 519 -15.02 16.69 -7.29
C ARG A 519 -16.16 17.69 -7.06
N VAL A 520 -16.20 18.78 -7.83
CA VAL A 520 -17.29 19.77 -7.77
C VAL A 520 -18.61 19.10 -8.14
N GLY A 521 -18.66 18.31 -9.22
CA GLY A 521 -19.86 17.57 -9.61
C GLY A 521 -20.32 16.57 -8.55
N CYS A 522 -19.39 15.84 -7.94
CA CYS A 522 -19.69 14.92 -6.83
C CYS A 522 -20.28 15.66 -5.62
N TRP A 523 -19.72 16.81 -5.25
CA TRP A 523 -20.25 17.63 -4.17
C TRP A 523 -21.67 18.13 -4.50
N ARG A 524 -21.91 18.64 -5.71
CA ARG A 524 -23.24 19.09 -6.16
C ARG A 524 -24.28 17.96 -6.08
N ARG A 525 -23.94 16.76 -6.56
CA ARG A 525 -24.81 15.58 -6.46
C ARG A 525 -25.16 15.26 -5.01
N ARG A 526 -24.18 15.26 -4.09
CA ARG A 526 -24.43 14.99 -2.67
C ARG A 526 -25.35 16.04 -2.04
N GLN A 527 -25.19 17.31 -2.42
CA GLN A 527 -26.10 18.39 -1.98
C GLN A 527 -27.53 18.17 -2.49
N GLN A 528 -27.69 17.81 -3.76
CA GLN A 528 -29.01 17.48 -4.33
C GLN A 528 -29.66 16.28 -3.64
N MET A 529 -28.90 15.21 -3.38
CA MET A 529 -29.37 14.05 -2.61
C MET A 529 -29.75 14.39 -1.16
N ALA A 530 -29.12 15.42 -0.59
CA ALA A 530 -29.47 15.96 0.73
C ALA A 530 -30.66 16.95 0.70
N GLY A 531 -31.30 17.16 -0.47
CA GLY A 531 -32.42 18.08 -0.63
C GLY A 531 -32.03 19.57 -0.67
N VAL A 532 -30.74 19.87 -0.80
CA VAL A 532 -30.27 21.25 -0.93
C VAL A 532 -30.40 21.69 -2.39
N SER A 533 -31.15 22.76 -2.62
CA SER A 533 -31.26 23.40 -3.93
C SER A 533 -29.89 23.95 -4.34
N VAL A 534 -29.19 23.22 -5.22
CA VAL A 534 -27.98 23.72 -5.87
C VAL A 534 -28.43 24.59 -7.04
N ALA A 535 -27.90 25.81 -7.15
CA ALA A 535 -28.16 26.69 -8.29
C ALA A 535 -27.97 25.91 -9.61
N ALA A 536 -28.91 26.11 -10.55
CA ALA A 536 -28.82 25.48 -11.86
C ALA A 536 -27.44 25.78 -12.45
N VAL A 537 -26.80 24.74 -12.97
CA VAL A 537 -25.51 24.85 -13.63
C VAL A 537 -25.67 25.85 -14.76
N ASP A 538 -24.82 26.88 -14.82
CA ASP A 538 -24.77 27.76 -15.98
C ASP A 538 -24.62 26.89 -17.22
N ASP A 539 -25.55 27.01 -18.18
CA ASP A 539 -25.62 26.16 -19.38
C ASP A 539 -24.32 26.14 -20.19
N GLU A 540 -23.39 27.06 -19.90
CA GLU A 540 -22.02 27.12 -20.43
C GLU A 540 -21.22 25.82 -20.19
N ASP A 541 -21.41 25.12 -19.05
CA ASP A 541 -20.67 23.88 -18.74
C ASP A 541 -21.09 22.68 -19.63
N GLN A 542 -22.26 22.74 -20.28
CA GLN A 542 -22.75 21.64 -21.11
C GLN A 542 -22.13 21.63 -22.51
N ASN A 543 -21.75 22.80 -23.03
CA ASN A 543 -21.19 22.94 -24.38
C ASN A 543 -19.67 22.83 -24.43
N ASP A 544 -18.98 22.86 -23.28
CA ASP A 544 -17.54 22.65 -23.25
C ASP A 544 -17.18 21.21 -23.66
N GLN A 545 -16.45 21.12 -24.77
CA GLN A 545 -15.93 19.88 -25.37
C GLN A 545 -14.47 19.63 -25.01
N SER A 546 -13.91 20.40 -24.07
CA SER A 546 -12.57 20.15 -23.54
C SER A 546 -12.45 18.73 -22.99
N ILE A 547 -11.24 18.15 -23.10
CA ILE A 547 -11.00 16.78 -22.65
C ILE A 547 -11.23 16.64 -21.14
N GLU A 548 -10.90 17.67 -20.36
CA GLU A 548 -11.10 17.71 -18.91
C GLU A 548 -12.58 17.62 -18.54
N THR A 549 -13.43 18.38 -19.24
CA THR A 549 -14.88 18.39 -19.02
C THR A 549 -15.51 17.07 -19.46
N ARG A 550 -15.09 16.51 -20.61
CA ARG A 550 -15.56 15.20 -21.09
C ARG A 550 -15.22 14.07 -20.10
N VAL A 551 -13.98 14.04 -19.61
CA VAL A 551 -13.54 13.07 -18.59
C VAL A 551 -14.34 13.24 -17.31
N ALA A 552 -14.45 14.46 -16.77
CA ALA A 552 -15.21 14.71 -15.55
C ALA A 552 -16.68 14.28 -15.67
N ARG A 553 -17.34 14.61 -16.80
CA ARG A 553 -18.72 14.20 -17.09
C ARG A 553 -18.87 12.68 -17.16
N HIS A 554 -17.91 11.99 -17.75
CA HIS A 554 -17.89 10.52 -17.77
C HIS A 554 -17.72 9.93 -16.37
N LEU A 555 -16.75 10.42 -15.58
CA LEU A 555 -16.51 9.94 -14.21
C LEU A 555 -17.72 10.16 -13.29
N LEU A 556 -18.48 11.24 -13.50
CA LEU A 556 -19.70 11.48 -12.76
C LEU A 556 -20.76 10.39 -13.01
N LYS A 557 -20.73 9.62 -14.10
CA LYS A 557 -21.71 8.53 -14.33
C LYS A 557 -21.62 7.39 -13.29
N PHE A 558 -20.56 7.33 -12.49
CA PHE A 558 -20.35 6.29 -11.48
C PHE A 558 -20.62 6.84 -10.08
N GLU A 559 -21.69 6.37 -9.43
CA GLU A 559 -22.11 6.88 -8.12
C GLU A 559 -21.19 6.43 -6.97
N ARG A 560 -20.60 5.23 -7.10
CA ARG A 560 -19.74 4.62 -6.07
C ARG A 560 -18.27 4.96 -6.24
N LEU A 561 -17.89 5.69 -7.28
CA LEU A 561 -16.50 6.00 -7.59
C LEU A 561 -15.93 6.98 -6.56
N TRP A 562 -14.90 6.55 -5.83
CA TRP A 562 -14.25 7.37 -4.80
C TRP A 562 -12.73 7.49 -5.00
N TRP A 563 -12.10 6.55 -5.72
CA TRP A 563 -10.67 6.63 -6.10
C TRP A 563 -10.53 6.76 -7.61
N VAL A 564 -9.85 7.81 -8.04
CA VAL A 564 -9.53 8.06 -9.45
C VAL A 564 -8.05 8.38 -9.56
N TRP A 565 -7.37 7.75 -10.51
CA TRP A 565 -6.01 8.05 -10.94
C TRP A 565 -6.01 8.16 -12.47
N LEU A 566 -5.52 9.29 -13.00
CA LEU A 566 -5.56 9.62 -14.43
C LEU A 566 -4.19 9.71 -15.11
N GLY A 567 -3.10 9.48 -14.37
CA GLY A 567 -1.72 9.67 -14.86
C GLY A 567 -0.77 10.08 -13.75
#